data_AF-A0A3B8YW34-F1
#
_entry.id   AF-A0A3B8YW34-F1
#
_cell.length_a   1.000
_cell.length_b   1.000
_cell.length_c   1.000
_cell.angle_alpha   90.00
_cell.angle_beta   90.00
_cell.angle_gamma   90.00
#
_symmetry.space_group_name_H-M   'P 1'
#
loop_
_entity.id
_entity.type
_entity.pdbx_description
1 polymer ?
#
loop_
_entity_poly.entity_id
_entity_poly.type
_entity_poly.pdbx_seq_one_letter_code
_entity_poly.pdbx_strand_id
1 'polypeptide(L)' 'NPNPHVGFGIGEHFCLGAHLARLELRVIFEELSARLESVELAGPVERMRSSFLGGVKRMPLRYRLRPGRRARRTRA' A
#
# COMPACT_ATOMS: atom_id res chain seq x y z
N ASN A 1 -14.62 6.64 -13.10
CA ASN A 1 -13.77 6.28 -14.25
C ASN A 1 -13.08 4.96 -13.90
N PRO A 2 -13.41 3.80 -14.52
CA PRO A 2 -12.74 2.57 -14.14
C PRO A 2 -11.30 2.66 -14.63
N ASN A 3 -10.31 2.56 -13.75
CA ASN A 3 -8.89 2.51 -14.11
C ASN A 3 -8.59 1.11 -14.69
N PRO A 4 -8.49 0.92 -16.02
CA PRO A 4 -8.39 -0.39 -16.63
C PRO A 4 -6.93 -0.85 -16.67
N HIS A 5 -6.28 -0.87 -15.51
CA HIS A 5 -4.87 -1.22 -15.39
C HIS A 5 -4.65 -2.73 -15.55
N VAL A 6 -3.51 -3.10 -16.14
CA VAL A 6 -3.11 -4.51 -16.36
C VAL A 6 -2.14 -5.04 -15.32
N GLY A 7 -2.00 -4.36 -14.18
CA GLY A 7 -1.05 -4.74 -13.12
C GLY A 7 -1.26 -6.13 -12.50
N PHE A 8 -2.43 -6.75 -12.72
CA PHE A 8 -2.75 -8.12 -12.30
C PHE A 8 -2.74 -9.13 -13.48
N GLY A 9 -2.28 -8.71 -14.65
CA GLY A 9 -2.38 -9.48 -15.89
C GLY A 9 -3.81 -9.49 -16.47
N ILE A 10 -3.97 -10.28 -17.53
CA ILE A 10 -5.23 -10.57 -18.24
C ILE A 10 -5.18 -12.02 -18.75
N GLY A 11 -6.32 -12.64 -19.03
CA GLY A 11 -6.40 -13.99 -19.61
C GLY A 11 -6.24 -15.13 -18.61
N GLU A 12 -5.76 -16.28 -19.08
CA GLU A 12 -5.70 -17.56 -18.37
C GLU A 12 -4.82 -17.51 -17.11
N HIS A 13 -3.82 -16.62 -17.11
CA HIS A 13 -2.91 -16.40 -15.99
C HIS A 13 -3.21 -15.11 -15.22
N PHE A 14 -4.48 -14.66 -15.23
CA PHE A 14 -4.91 -13.55 -14.40
C PHE A 14 -4.59 -13.81 -12.93
N CYS A 15 -4.09 -12.79 -12.23
CA CYS A 15 -3.63 -12.93 -10.85
C CYS A 15 -4.74 -13.46 -9.93
N LEU A 16 -4.56 -14.68 -9.44
CA LEU A 16 -5.45 -15.33 -8.49
C LEU A 16 -5.65 -14.48 -7.21
N GLY A 17 -4.61 -13.75 -6.80
CA GLY A 17 -4.61 -12.88 -5.62
C GLY A 17 -5.20 -11.49 -5.82
N ALA A 18 -5.71 -11.14 -7.01
CA ALA A 18 -6.10 -9.77 -7.34
C ALA A 18 -7.18 -9.18 -6.42
N HIS A 19 -8.08 -10.00 -5.89
CA HIS A 19 -9.09 -9.54 -4.93
C HIS A 19 -8.50 -9.30 -3.53
N LEU A 20 -7.63 -10.21 -3.07
CA LEU A 20 -6.95 -10.06 -1.78
C LEU A 20 -6.03 -8.84 -1.78
N ALA A 21 -5.20 -8.66 -2.81
CA ALA A 21 -4.31 -7.52 -2.93
C ALA A 21 -5.07 -6.18 -2.90
N ARG A 22 -6.26 -6.11 -3.54
CA ARG A 22 -7.12 -4.91 -3.48
C ARG A 22 -7.69 -4.69 -2.09
N LEU A 23 -8.07 -5.75 -1.37
CA LEU A 23 -8.54 -5.65 0.01
C LEU A 23 -7.43 -5.15 0.93
N GLU A 24 -6.23 -5.71 0.82
CA GLU A 24 -5.05 -5.30 1.61
C GLU A 24 -4.72 -3.82 1.39
N LEU A 25 -4.69 -3.37 0.12
CA LEU A 25 -4.47 -1.96 -0.19
C LEU A 25 -5.56 -1.08 0.39
N ARG A 26 -6.84 -1.47 0.26
CA ARG A 26 -7.96 -0.72 0.84
C ARG A 26 -7.79 -0.57 2.35
N VAL A 27 -7.58 -1.67 3.07
CA VAL A 27 -7.44 -1.67 4.53
C VAL A 27 -6.25 -0.82 4.97
N ILE A 28 -5.09 -0.97 4.31
CA ILE A 28 -3.90 -0.16 4.63
C ILE A 28 -4.18 1.33 4.42
N PHE A 29 -4.77 1.73 3.29
CA PHE A 29 -5.03 3.15 3.03
C PHE A 29 -6.12 3.72 3.94
N GLU A 30 -7.14 2.94 4.30
CA GLU A 30 -8.17 3.34 5.27
C GLU A 30 -7.55 3.58 6.66
N GLU A 31 -6.74 2.64 7.15
CA GLU A 31 -6.12 2.74 8.47
C GLU A 31 -5.03 3.82 8.53
N LEU A 32 -4.22 3.96 7.47
CA LEU A 32 -3.21 5.02 7.39
C LEU A 32 -3.87 6.40 7.29
N SER A 33 -4.83 6.61 6.40
CA SER A 33 -5.48 7.92 6.24
C SER A 33 -6.21 8.38 7.49
N ALA A 34 -6.76 7.45 8.28
CA ALA A 34 -7.40 7.73 9.55
C ALA A 34 -6.44 8.18 10.66
N ARG A 35 -5.17 7.75 10.62
CA ARG A 35 -4.21 7.89 11.73
C ARG A 35 -3.05 8.81 11.40
N LEU A 36 -2.68 8.94 10.13
CA LEU A 36 -1.56 9.74 9.68
C LEU A 36 -1.98 11.21 9.60
N GLU A 37 -1.24 12.07 10.28
CA GLU A 37 -1.41 13.52 10.20
C GLU A 37 -0.53 14.10 9.10
N SER A 38 0.73 13.65 9.03
CA SER A 38 1.68 14.02 7.99
C SER A 38 2.68 12.91 7.75
N VAL A 39 3.24 12.86 6.54
CA VAL A 39 4.32 11.95 6.16
C VAL A 39 5.18 12.61 5.08
N GLU A 40 6.49 12.47 5.22
CA GLU A 40 7.49 12.95 4.27
C GLU A 40 8.64 11.95 4.16
N LEU A 41 9.36 11.99 3.05
CA LEU A 41 10.58 11.21 2.89
C LEU A 41 11.66 11.76 3.83
N ALA A 42 12.30 10.88 4.60
CA ALA A 42 13.39 11.23 5.51
C ALA A 42 14.78 10.88 4.94
N GLY A 43 14.85 10.53 3.66
CA GLY A 43 16.07 10.13 2.98
C GLY A 43 15.80 9.50 1.62
N PRO A 44 16.86 9.07 0.90
CA PRO A 44 16.72 8.45 -0.42
C PRO A 44 15.96 7.12 -0.35
N VAL A 45 15.11 6.88 -1.34
CA VAL A 45 14.40 5.60 -1.51
C VAL A 45 15.30 4.62 -2.24
N GLU A 46 15.48 3.45 -1.65
CA GLU A 46 16.23 2.37 -2.27
C GLU A 46 15.29 1.43 -3.01
N ARG A 47 15.57 1.19 -4.29
CA ARG A 47 14.83 0.26 -5.12
C ARG A 47 15.35 -1.17 -4.97
N MET A 48 14.47 -2.13 -5.18
CA MET A 48 14.85 -3.54 -5.25
C MET A 48 15.70 -3.77 -6.52
N ARG A 49 16.78 -4.54 -6.39
CA ARG A 49 17.54 -5.04 -7.55
C ARG A 49 16.82 -6.28 -8.08
N SER A 50 15.91 -6.10 -9.03
CA SER A 50 15.17 -7.18 -9.68
C SER A 50 14.91 -6.82 -11.14
N SER A 51 15.03 -7.80 -12.04
CA SER A 51 14.61 -7.68 -13.44
C SER A 51 13.11 -7.89 -13.66
N PHE A 52 12.40 -8.36 -12.63
CA PHE A 52 10.99 -8.74 -12.70
C PHE A 52 10.08 -7.84 -11.84
N LEU A 53 10.52 -7.47 -10.63
CA LEU A 53 9.72 -6.70 -9.69
C LEU A 53 10.19 -5.25 -9.55
N GLY A 54 9.28 -4.30 -9.82
CA GLY A 54 9.47 -2.87 -9.57
C GLY A 54 9.30 -2.47 -8.10
N GLY A 55 9.97 -3.14 -7.16
CA GLY A 55 9.78 -2.97 -5.72
C GLY A 55 10.60 -1.84 -5.07
N VAL A 56 10.11 -1.32 -3.94
CA VAL A 56 10.90 -0.49 -3.00
C VAL A 56 11.51 -1.41 -1.95
N LYS A 57 12.83 -1.34 -1.75
CA LYS A 57 13.54 -2.10 -0.71
C LYS A 57 13.56 -1.36 0.62
N ARG A 58 13.81 -0.04 0.60
CA ARG A 58 13.80 0.83 1.79
C ARG A 58 13.25 2.20 1.42
N MET A 59 12.38 2.74 2.28
CA MET A 59 11.83 4.09 2.16
C MET A 59 11.85 4.74 3.54
N PRO A 60 12.89 5.52 3.87
CA PRO A 60 12.94 6.26 5.13
C PRO A 60 11.82 7.30 5.17
N LEU A 61 11.02 7.30 6.23
CA LEU A 61 9.90 8.22 6.41
C LEU A 61 10.00 8.97 7.74
N ARG A 62 9.67 10.26 7.73
CA ARG A 62 9.32 11.02 8.92
C ARG A 62 7.82 11.25 8.86
N TYR A 63 7.12 10.98 9.96
CA TYR A 63 5.67 11.06 10.00
C TYR A 63 5.17 11.51 11.37
N ARG A 64 3.95 12.04 11.38
CA ARG A 64 3.21 12.39 12.60
C ARG A 64 1.88 11.65 12.60
N LEU A 65 1.50 11.11 13.76
CA LEU A 65 0.20 10.46 13.95
C LEU A 65 -0.76 11.41 14.66
N ARG A 66 -2.03 11.37 14.24
CA ARG A 66 -3.11 12.12 14.88
C ARG A 66 -3.33 11.61 16.31
N PRO A 67 -3.40 12.48 17.32
CA PRO A 67 -3.78 12.08 18.67
C PRO A 67 -5.24 11.59 18.70
N GLY A 68 -5.52 10.43 19.29
CA GLY A 68 -6.88 10.11 19.76
C GLY A 68 -7.76 9.15 18.94
N ARG A 69 -7.30 8.54 17.83
CA ARG A 69 -8.01 7.38 17.23
C ARG A 69 -7.27 6.08 17.53
N ARG A 70 -7.74 5.32 18.54
CA ARG A 70 -7.39 3.89 18.63
C ARG A 70 -7.85 3.22 17.34
N ALA A 71 -7.02 2.35 16.77
CA ALA A 71 -7.39 1.57 15.59
C ALA A 71 -8.76 0.92 15.85
N ARG A 72 -9.69 1.03 14.90
CA ARG A 72 -10.94 0.28 14.97
C ARG A 72 -10.50 -1.18 15.05
N ARG A 73 -10.71 -1.84 16.19
CA ARG A 73 -10.58 -3.30 16.24
C ARG A 73 -11.52 -3.82 15.16
N THR A 74 -10.97 -4.42 14.11
CA THR A 74 -11.73 -5.23 13.15
C THR A 74 -12.51 -6.23 13.99
N ARG A 75 -13.82 -6.01 14.14
CA ARG A 75 -14.71 -7.04 14.66
C ARG A 75 -14.67 -8.14 13.61
N ALA A 76 -14.09 -9.27 14.00
CA ALA A 76 -14.31 -10.53 13.32
C ALA A 76 -15.80 -10.87 13.35
#